data_AF-A0A397J7K5-F1
#
_entry.id   AF-A0A397J7K5-F1
#
_cell.length_a   1.000
_cell.length_b   1.000
_cell.length_c   1.000
_cell.angle_alpha   90.00
_cell.angle_beta   90.00
_cell.angle_gamma   90.00
#
_symmetry.space_group_name_H-M   'P 1'
#
loop_
_entity.id
_entity.type
_entity.pdbx_description
1 polymer ?
#
loop_
_entity_poly.entity_id
_entity_poly.type
_entity_poly.pdbx_seq_one_letter_code
_entity_poly.pdbx_strand_id
1 'polypeptide(L)'
;MDPYYTDAIEKYFNCSQNPIFQNITYPKYHRQYKIVSTISPNRLYWKDCLNNIIVCQKKEVLVRFRYLTIENAEDFFYQQILLCVPAWSEQQLKGGYSNYKLRFQVEFLNEYQSLITNF
;
A
#
# COMPACT_ATOMS: atom_id res chain seq x y z
N MET A 1 1.16 19.43 3.29
CA MET A 1 1.31 17.96 3.26
C MET A 1 0.12 17.37 3.99
N ASP A 2 -0.51 16.35 3.42
CA ASP A 2 -1.57 15.60 4.11
C ASP A 2 -0.88 14.64 5.11
N PRO A 3 -0.95 14.89 6.42
CA PRO A 3 -0.24 14.10 7.42
C PRO A 3 -0.76 12.65 7.51
N TYR A 4 -1.94 12.36 6.95
CA TYR A 4 -2.55 11.04 7.04
C TYR A 4 -1.98 10.05 6.01
N TYR A 5 -1.47 10.52 4.87
CA TYR A 5 -1.04 9.64 3.78
C TYR A 5 0.37 9.07 4.01
N THR A 6 1.30 9.90 4.47
CA THR A 6 2.69 9.50 4.75
C THR A 6 2.75 8.46 5.88
N ASP A 7 2.03 8.71 6.98
CA ASP A 7 1.98 7.81 8.13
C ASP A 7 1.34 6.44 7.78
N ALA A 8 0.34 6.41 6.90
CA ALA A 8 -0.31 5.17 6.49
C ALA A 8 0.57 4.27 5.61
N ILE A 9 1.41 4.86 4.74
CA ILE A 9 2.36 4.13 3.90
C ILE A 9 3.51 3.59 4.74
N GLU A 10 4.08 4.41 5.62
CA GLU A 10 5.15 4.00 6.53
C GLU A 10 4.69 2.83 7.42
N LYS A 11 3.47 2.89 7.98
CA LYS A 11 2.88 1.78 8.73
C LYS A 11 2.82 0.48 7.92
N TYR A 12 2.42 0.56 6.65
CA TYR A 12 2.34 -0.60 5.77
C TYR A 12 3.74 -1.17 5.47
N PHE A 13 4.73 -0.34 5.15
CA PHE A 13 6.09 -0.78 4.88
C PHE A 13 6.77 -1.44 6.08
N ASN A 14 6.45 -0.98 7.29
CA ASN A 14 6.98 -1.55 8.53
C ASN A 14 6.44 -2.96 8.88
N CYS A 15 5.46 -3.48 8.15
CA CYS A 15 4.88 -4.82 8.42
C CYS A 15 5.67 -5.99 7.80
N SER A 16 6.66 -5.69 6.95
CA SER A 16 7.44 -6.61 6.11
C SER A 16 8.06 -7.85 6.78
N GLN A 17 8.31 -7.81 8.08
CA GLN A 17 9.05 -8.86 8.78
C GLN A 17 8.27 -10.18 8.89
N ASN A 18 6.93 -10.14 8.82
CA ASN A 18 6.13 -11.35 8.99
C ASN A 18 5.71 -11.97 7.64
N PRO A 19 5.92 -13.30 7.44
CA PRO A 19 5.51 -14.03 6.23
C PRO A 19 4.07 -13.78 5.77
N ILE A 20 3.14 -13.56 6.71
CA ILE A 20 1.72 -13.33 6.38
C ILE A 20 1.48 -12.03 5.61
N PHE A 21 2.37 -11.04 5.76
CA PHE A 21 2.26 -9.74 5.12
C PHE A 21 3.02 -9.69 3.80
N GLN A 22 3.69 -10.76 3.39
CA GLN A 22 4.58 -10.67 2.24
C GLN A 22 3.83 -10.38 0.94
N ASN A 23 2.67 -10.99 0.77
CA ASN A 23 1.86 -10.88 -0.43
C ASN A 23 0.63 -9.98 -0.22
N ILE A 24 0.63 -9.14 0.82
CA ILE A 24 -0.48 -8.23 1.09
C ILE A 24 -0.26 -6.91 0.35
N THR A 25 -1.30 -6.41 -0.33
CA THR A 25 -1.28 -5.09 -0.94
C THR A 25 -1.65 -4.01 0.08
N TYR A 26 -1.27 -2.77 -0.19
CA TYR A 26 -1.58 -1.63 0.68
C TYR A 26 -3.09 -1.53 1.02
N PRO A 27 -4.04 -1.66 0.06
CA PRO A 27 -5.47 -1.65 0.39
C PRO A 27 -5.88 -2.79 1.30
N LYS A 28 -5.39 -4.00 1.02
CA LYS A 28 -5.78 -5.20 1.77
C LYS A 28 -5.29 -5.13 3.22
N TYR A 29 -4.08 -4.61 3.42
CA TYR A 29 -3.54 -4.35 4.75
C TYR A 29 -4.47 -3.43 5.55
N HIS A 30 -4.79 -2.25 5.03
CA HIS A 30 -5.62 -1.27 5.74
C HIS A 30 -7.10 -1.68 5.90
N ARG A 31 -7.59 -2.60 5.06
CA ARG A 31 -8.94 -3.19 5.22
C ARG A 31 -8.99 -4.21 6.34
N GLN A 32 -7.97 -5.06 6.44
CA GLN A 32 -8.00 -6.29 7.25
C GLN A 32 -7.23 -6.16 8.56
N TYR A 33 -6.31 -5.22 8.68
CA TYR A 33 -5.42 -5.09 9.84
C TYR A 33 -5.49 -3.69 10.45
N LYS A 34 -5.19 -3.61 11.75
CA LYS A 34 -5.04 -2.34 12.44
C LYS A 34 -4.03 -2.46 13.58
N ILE A 35 -3.45 -1.32 13.93
CA ILE A 35 -2.61 -1.19 15.12
C ILE A 35 -3.51 -0.97 16.35
N VAL A 36 -3.16 -1.63 17.46
CA VAL A 36 -3.82 -1.48 18.76
C VAL A 36 -2.79 -1.30 19.87
N SER A 37 -3.18 -0.61 20.94
CA SER A 37 -2.33 -0.43 22.14
C SER A 37 -2.41 -1.61 23.10
N THR A 38 -3.52 -2.35 23.10
CA THR A 38 -3.77 -3.47 24.02
C THR A 38 -4.39 -4.65 23.28
N ILE A 39 -4.01 -5.86 23.67
CA ILE A 39 -4.56 -7.11 23.14
C ILE A 39 -5.33 -7.86 24.23
N SER A 40 -6.41 -8.51 23.85
CA SER A 40 -7.05 -9.50 24.71
C SER A 40 -6.19 -10.78 24.73
N PRO A 41 -6.13 -11.53 25.85
CA PRO A 41 -5.19 -12.65 26.03
C PRO A 41 -5.22 -13.71 24.91
N ASN A 42 -6.39 -13.95 24.33
CA ASN A 42 -6.61 -15.01 23.33
C ASN A 42 -6.64 -14.50 21.88
N ARG A 43 -6.25 -13.24 21.62
CA ARG A 43 -6.29 -12.67 20.27
C ARG A 43 -4.93 -12.82 19.60
N LEU A 44 -4.95 -13.42 18.40
CA LEU A 44 -3.78 -13.48 17.53
C LEU A 44 -3.35 -12.05 17.15
N TYR A 45 -2.05 -11.81 17.28
CA TYR A 45 -1.44 -10.53 16.97
C TYR A 45 -0.06 -10.71 16.37
N TRP A 46 0.43 -9.66 15.72
CA TRP A 46 1.76 -9.56 15.15
C TRP A 46 2.41 -8.26 15.60
N LYS A 47 3.72 -8.15 15.38
CA LYS A 47 4.47 -6.92 15.63
C LYS A 47 5.11 -6.43 14.34
N ASP A 48 5.09 -5.11 14.15
CA ASP A 48 5.82 -4.46 13.07
C ASP A 48 7.28 -4.17 13.47
N CYS A 49 8.04 -3.57 12.54
CA CYS A 49 9.42 -3.13 12.79
C CYS A 49 9.55 -2.09 13.91
N LEU A 50 8.47 -1.39 14.27
CA LEU A 50 8.42 -0.37 15.32
C LEU A 50 7.87 -0.91 16.64
N ASN A 51 7.70 -2.23 16.76
CA ASN A 51 7.15 -2.92 17.93
C ASN A 51 5.68 -2.54 18.25
N ASN A 52 4.95 -1.99 17.28
CA ASN A 52 3.49 -1.79 17.38
C ASN A 52 2.77 -3.13 17.27
N ILE A 53 1.60 -3.24 17.92
CA ILE A 53 0.80 -4.46 17.90
C ILE A 53 -0.23 -4.40 16.78
N ILE A 54 -0.12 -5.30 15.81
CA ILE A 54 -1.04 -5.45 14.68
C ILE A 54 -2.00 -6.60 14.95
N VAL A 55 -3.29 -6.37 14.70
CA VAL A 55 -4.33 -7.39 14.82
C VAL A 55 -5.20 -7.45 13.57
N CYS A 56 -5.64 -8.66 13.24
CA CYS A 56 -6.65 -8.85 12.20
C CYS A 56 -8.01 -8.35 12.69
N GLN A 57 -8.75 -7.70 11.81
CA GLN A 57 -10.08 -7.15 12.05
C GLN A 57 -11.13 -8.22 11.74
N LYS A 58 -12.18 -8.29 12.56
CA LYS A 58 -13.31 -9.22 12.33
C LYS A 58 -14.17 -8.83 11.13
N LYS A 59 -14.19 -7.53 10.80
CA LYS A 59 -14.93 -6.95 9.68
C LYS A 59 -13.99 -6.03 8.93
N GLU A 60 -13.98 -6.14 7.60
CA GLU A 60 -13.18 -5.25 6.77
C GLU A 60 -13.69 -3.80 6.87
N VAL A 61 -12.76 -2.86 6.89
CA VAL A 61 -13.06 -1.42 6.91
C VAL A 61 -12.98 -0.85 5.51
N LEU A 62 -13.86 0.09 5.16
CA LEU A 62 -13.77 0.81 3.90
C LEU A 62 -12.54 1.73 3.92
N VAL A 63 -11.58 1.47 3.04
CA VAL A 63 -10.41 2.34 2.83
C VAL A 63 -10.67 3.25 1.64
N ARG A 64 -10.49 4.55 1.84
CA ARG A 64 -10.60 5.58 0.80
C ARG A 64 -9.22 6.06 0.42
N PHE A 65 -9.00 6.25 -0.87
CA PHE A 65 -7.76 6.80 -1.41
C PHE A 65 -8.04 8.18 -1.99
N ARG A 66 -7.02 9.04 -1.99
CA ARG A 66 -7.10 10.33 -2.68
C ARG A 66 -7.41 10.07 -4.16
N TYR A 67 -8.39 10.78 -4.70
CA TYR A 67 -8.66 10.73 -6.13
C TYR A 67 -7.55 11.46 -6.87
N LEU A 68 -6.81 10.73 -7.71
CA LEU A 68 -5.76 11.24 -8.57
C LEU A 68 -6.09 10.86 -10.02
N THR A 69 -5.74 11.75 -10.95
CA THR A 69 -5.87 11.54 -12.40
C THR A 69 -4.48 11.57 -13.05
N ILE A 70 -4.40 11.25 -14.34
CA ILE A 70 -3.13 11.29 -15.08
C ILE A 70 -2.47 12.68 -15.07
N GLU A 71 -3.25 13.74 -14.88
CA GLU A 71 -2.77 15.12 -14.75
C GLU A 71 -1.90 15.32 -13.50
N ASN A 72 -2.07 14.47 -12.48
CA ASN A 72 -1.22 14.45 -11.30
C ASN A 72 0.12 13.72 -11.52
N ALA A 73 0.37 13.24 -12.75
CA ALA A 73 1.63 12.65 -13.18
C ALA A 73 2.13 11.55 -12.23
N GLU A 74 3.31 11.73 -11.63
CA GLU A 74 3.96 10.69 -10.81
C GLU A 74 3.16 10.28 -9.58
N ASP A 75 2.43 11.21 -8.94
CA ASP A 75 1.59 10.88 -7.78
C ASP A 75 0.50 9.85 -8.14
N PHE A 76 -0.06 9.97 -9.35
CA PHE A 76 -1.05 9.03 -9.84
C PHE A 76 -0.44 7.64 -10.05
N PHE A 77 0.69 7.56 -10.76
CA PHE A 77 1.34 6.27 -11.03
C PHE A 77 1.86 5.61 -9.75
N TYR A 78 2.41 6.40 -8.83
CA TYR A 78 2.77 5.95 -7.48
C TYR A 78 1.60 5.28 -6.79
N GLN A 79 0.45 5.97 -6.74
CA GLN A 79 -0.74 5.45 -6.12
C GLN A 79 -1.23 4.17 -6.82
N GLN A 80 -1.29 4.14 -8.16
CA GLN A 80 -1.73 2.93 -8.88
C GLN A 80 -0.88 1.71 -8.55
N ILE A 81 0.45 1.85 -8.55
CA ILE A 81 1.36 0.76 -8.20
C ILE A 81 1.16 0.34 -6.73
N LEU A 82 1.06 1.30 -5.81
CA LEU A 82 0.82 1.03 -4.38
C LEU A 82 -0.46 0.24 -4.13
N LEU A 83 -1.52 0.52 -4.90
CA LEU A 83 -2.80 -0.17 -4.77
C LEU A 83 -2.76 -1.62 -5.29
N CYS A 84 -1.95 -1.89 -6.30
CA CYS A 84 -1.95 -3.16 -7.03
C CYS A 84 -0.82 -4.11 -6.63
N VAL A 85 0.34 -3.57 -6.23
CA VAL A 85 1.56 -4.36 -6.02
C VAL A 85 1.87 -4.50 -4.53
N PRO A 86 2.10 -5.74 -4.03
CA PRO A 86 2.70 -5.95 -2.71
C PRO A 86 4.12 -5.38 -2.69
N ALA A 87 4.37 -4.44 -1.78
CA ALA A 87 5.65 -3.76 -1.66
C ALA A 87 5.84 -3.28 -0.23
N TRP A 88 7.04 -3.40 0.33
CA TRP A 88 7.27 -3.07 1.74
C TRP A 88 8.41 -2.07 1.93
N SER A 89 8.83 -1.45 0.83
CA SER A 89 9.74 -0.33 0.82
C SER A 89 9.53 0.47 -0.45
N GLU A 90 9.97 1.73 -0.40
CA GLU A 90 9.94 2.60 -1.57
C GLU A 90 10.80 2.05 -2.72
N GLN A 91 11.92 1.39 -2.40
CA GLN A 91 12.79 0.74 -3.39
C GLN A 91 12.08 -0.40 -4.11
N GLN A 92 11.37 -1.25 -3.37
CA GLN A 92 10.56 -2.33 -3.95
C GLN A 92 9.39 -1.77 -4.76
N LEU A 93 8.76 -0.68 -4.32
CA LEU A 93 7.66 -0.02 -5.03
C LEU A 93 8.14 0.75 -6.29
N LYS A 94 9.39 1.17 -6.33
CA LYS A 94 10.01 1.73 -7.55
C LYS A 94 10.52 0.66 -8.51
N GLY A 95 10.92 -0.52 -8.01
CA GLY A 95 11.26 -1.68 -8.83
C GLY A 95 12.50 -1.50 -9.72
N GLY A 96 13.40 -0.58 -9.37
CA GLY A 96 14.62 -0.29 -10.15
C GLY A 96 14.41 0.60 -11.40
N TYR A 97 13.17 1.02 -11.69
CA TYR A 97 12.88 1.96 -12.77
C TYR A 97 13.28 3.39 -12.38
N SER A 98 13.45 4.29 -13.36
CA SER A 98 13.81 5.69 -13.05
C SER A 98 12.67 6.45 -12.38
N ASN A 99 11.41 6.15 -12.72
CA ASN A 99 10.20 6.75 -12.16
C ASN A 99 9.02 5.75 -12.14
N TYR A 100 7.90 6.13 -11.49
CA TYR A 100 6.75 5.24 -11.30
C TYR A 100 5.96 5.08 -12.59
N LYS A 101 5.91 6.11 -13.43
CA LYS A 101 5.26 6.02 -14.75
C LYS A 101 5.84 4.91 -15.61
N LEU A 102 7.17 4.83 -15.71
CA LEU A 102 7.84 3.82 -16.52
C LEU A 102 7.62 2.42 -15.96
N ARG A 103 7.69 2.28 -14.63
CA ARG A 103 7.33 1.01 -13.99
C ARG A 103 5.89 0.61 -14.36
N PHE A 104 4.94 1.51 -14.17
CA PHE A 104 3.53 1.25 -14.43
C PHE A 104 3.28 0.89 -15.91
N GLN A 105 3.93 1.58 -16.84
CA GLN A 105 3.83 1.29 -18.26
C GLN A 105 4.31 -0.12 -18.63
N VAL A 106 5.38 -0.61 -17.98
CA VAL A 106 5.94 -1.94 -18.24
C VAL A 106 5.10 -3.04 -17.59
N GLU A 107 4.69 -2.83 -16.34
CA GLU A 107 4.00 -3.84 -15.53
C GLU A 107 2.49 -3.92 -15.83
N PHE A 108 1.88 -2.80 -16.23
CA PHE A 108 0.44 -2.64 -16.49
C PHE A 108 0.21 -2.03 -17.89
N LEU A 109 0.77 -2.67 -18.92
CA LEU A 109 0.77 -2.14 -20.29
C LEU A 109 -0.65 -1.90 -20.84
N ASN A 110 -1.59 -2.81 -20.58
CA ASN A 110 -2.96 -2.72 -21.08
C ASN A 110 -3.72 -1.55 -20.43
N GLU A 111 -3.53 -1.37 -19.12
CA GLU A 111 -4.10 -0.28 -18.34
C GLU A 111 -3.52 1.06 -18.80
N TYR A 112 -2.20 1.11 -19.01
CA TYR A 112 -1.53 2.29 -19.54
C TYR A 112 -2.04 2.67 -20.95
N GLN A 113 -2.18 1.69 -21.85
CA GLN A 113 -2.75 1.91 -23.19
C GLN A 113 -4.20 2.41 -23.13
N SER A 114 -5.00 1.85 -22.24
CA SER A 114 -6.38 2.31 -22.03
C SER A 114 -6.42 3.74 -21.48
N LEU A 115 -5.50 4.11 -20.59
CA LEU A 115 -5.40 5.47 -20.08
C LEU A 115 -5.04 6.46 -21.20
N ILE A 116 -4.06 6.18 -22.05
CA ILE A 116 -3.68 7.11 -23.12
C ILE A 116 -4.71 7.23 -24.26
N THR A 117 -5.55 6.21 -24.46
CA THR A 117 -6.54 6.20 -25.55
C THR A 117 -7.82 6.97 -25.19
N ASN A 118 -8.11 7.10 -23.90
CA ASN A 118 -9.30 7.78 -23.38
C ASN A 118 -9.05 9.26 -23.02
N PHE A 119 -7.88 9.81 -23.38
CA PHE A 119 -7.51 11.22 -23.29
C PHE A 119 -7.25 11.77 -24.69
#